data_AF-A0A942GGM9-F1
#
_entry.id   AF-A0A942GGM9-F1
#
_cell.length_a   1.000
_cell.length_b   1.000
_cell.length_c   1.000
_cell.angle_alpha   90.00
_cell.angle_beta   90.00
_cell.angle_gamma   90.00
#
_symmetry.space_group_name_H-M   'P 1'
#
loop_
_entity.id
_entity.type
_entity.pdbx_description
1 polymer ?
#
loop_
_entity_poly.entity_id
_entity_poly.type
_entity_poly.pdbx_seq_one_letter_code
_entity_poly.pdbx_strand_id
1 'polypeptide(L)' 'NRRSEYDSKGNHGYDNNHLDMHGIFLAIGPNFKNGYRTGTVWNIDIYPLLCKIFNISPRSNIDGKAERIEFILK' A
#
# COMPACT_ATOMS: atom_id res chain seq x y z
N ASN A 1 -31.94 -11.40 26.77
CA ASN A 1 -31.79 -11.77 25.35
C ASN A 1 -30.32 -11.91 24.99
N ARG A 2 -29.83 -13.16 24.94
CA ARG A 2 -28.48 -13.50 24.48
C ARG A 2 -28.38 -13.21 22.98
N ARG A 3 -27.51 -12.28 22.59
CA ARG A 3 -26.69 -12.46 21.38
C ARG A 3 -25.31 -12.92 21.84
N SER A 4 -24.89 -14.00 21.20
CA SER A 4 -23.69 -14.79 21.41
C SER A 4 -22.41 -14.01 21.16
N GLU A 5 -21.50 -14.04 22.13
CA GLU A 5 -20.11 -14.56 22.03
C GLU A 5 -19.19 -14.20 20.85
N TYR A 6 -19.55 -13.25 19.98
CA TYR A 6 -18.68 -12.68 18.94
C TYR A 6 -19.06 -11.21 18.67
N ASP A 7 -19.15 -10.39 19.72
CA ASP A 7 -19.11 -8.93 19.52
C ASP A 7 -17.66 -8.56 19.23
N SER A 8 -17.27 -8.67 17.96
CA SER A 8 -15.88 -8.45 17.55
C SER A 8 -15.51 -7.00 17.84
N LYS A 9 -14.64 -6.79 18.84
CA LYS A 9 -14.15 -5.45 19.24
C LYS A 9 -13.35 -4.74 18.13
N GLY A 10 -13.00 -5.46 17.06
CA GLY A 10 -12.39 -4.91 15.86
C GLY A 10 -13.09 -5.45 14.62
N ASN A 11 -13.21 -4.61 13.61
CA ASN A 11 -13.70 -5.00 12.29
C ASN A 11 -12.98 -4.16 11.23
N HIS A 12 -13.06 -4.57 9.96
CA HIS A 12 -12.40 -3.90 8.86
C HIS A 12 -13.28 -3.92 7.60
N GLY A 13 -12.83 -3.27 6.52
CA GLY A 13 -13.57 -3.21 5.25
C GLY A 13 -14.52 -2.00 5.14
N TYR A 14 -14.41 -1.05 6.06
CA TYR A 14 -15.03 0.26 5.94
C TYR A 14 -14.30 1.13 4.89
N ASP A 15 -14.74 2.38 4.72
CA ASP A 15 -14.12 3.35 3.80
C ASP A 15 -12.61 3.44 4.03
N ASN A 16 -11.84 3.30 2.96
CA ASN A 16 -10.38 3.30 3.00
C ASN A 16 -9.78 4.67 3.32
N ASN A 17 -10.57 5.75 3.32
CA ASN A 17 -10.15 7.07 3.78
C ASN A 17 -10.06 7.17 5.31
N HIS A 18 -10.62 6.21 6.06
CA HIS A 18 -10.44 6.18 7.51
C HIS A 18 -9.05 5.67 7.87
N LEU A 19 -8.35 6.41 8.74
CA LEU A 19 -6.97 6.11 9.13
C LEU A 19 -6.81 4.74 9.82
N ASP A 20 -7.84 4.22 10.46
CA ASP A 20 -7.85 2.89 11.08
C ASP A 20 -7.92 1.75 10.04
N MET A 21 -8.34 2.04 8.81
CA MET A 21 -8.33 1.11 7.68
C MET A 21 -7.00 1.14 6.90
N HIS A 22 -6.07 2.02 7.25
CA HIS A 22 -4.77 2.09 6.57
C HIS A 22 -3.84 0.95 7.01
N GLY A 23 -3.12 0.38 6.04
CA GLY A 23 -2.04 -0.58 6.27
C GLY A 23 -0.70 0.10 6.55
N ILE A 24 0.29 -0.71 6.95
CA ILE A 24 1.68 -0.27 7.12
C ILE A 24 2.47 -0.55 5.84
N PHE A 25 3.28 0.42 5.41
CA PHE A 25 4.22 0.27 4.30
C PHE A 25 5.66 0.52 4.77
N LEU A 26 6.52 -0.47 4.62
CA LEU A 26 7.96 -0.40 4.88
C LEU A 26 8.72 -1.00 3.69
N ALA A 27 9.73 -0.27 3.21
CA ALA A 27 10.56 -0.71 2.09
C ALA A 27 12.04 -0.51 2.42
N ILE A 28 12.85 -1.54 2.15
CA ILE A 28 14.30 -1.54 2.37
C ILE A 28 14.95 -2.21 1.16
N GLY A 29 15.98 -1.58 0.59
CA GLY A 29 16.72 -2.14 -0.52
C GLY A 29 17.57 -1.10 -1.25
N PRO A 30 18.42 -1.52 -2.20
CA PRO A 30 19.35 -0.63 -2.88
C PRO A 30 18.66 0.46 -3.71
N ASN A 31 17.44 0.20 -4.20
CA ASN A 31 16.68 1.13 -5.02
C ASN A 31 15.87 2.16 -4.21
N PHE A 32 15.63 1.93 -2.91
CA PHE A 32 14.84 2.83 -2.06
C PHE A 32 15.72 3.89 -1.39
N LYS A 33 15.18 5.09 -1.18
CA LYS A 33 15.85 6.13 -0.38
C LYS A 33 16.04 5.65 1.07
N ASN A 34 17.23 5.90 1.62
CA ASN A 34 17.54 5.53 3.00
C ASN A 34 16.93 6.51 4.00
N GLY A 35 16.31 6.01 5.08
CA GLY A 35 15.76 6.85 6.16
C GLY A 35 14.61 7.76 5.73
N TYR A 36 14.06 7.57 4.53
CA TYR A 36 13.02 8.41 3.97
C TYR A 36 11.65 8.05 4.55
N ARG A 37 10.87 9.08 4.90
CA ARG A 37 9.49 8.95 5.34
C ARG A 37 8.60 9.72 4.38
N THR A 38 7.45 9.14 4.08
CA THR A 38 6.40 9.77 3.27
C THR A 38 5.06 9.67 3.99
N GLY A 39 4.06 10.39 3.49
CA GLY A 39 2.66 10.24 3.89
C GLY A 39 2.03 8.96 3.33
N THR A 40 0.70 8.92 3.25
CA THR A 40 -0.04 7.79 2.70
C THR A 40 0.28 7.57 1.23
N VAL A 41 0.42 6.31 0.84
CA VAL A 41 0.55 5.88 -0.55
C VAL A 41 -0.63 4.97 -0.91
N TRP A 42 -0.93 4.86 -2.20
CA TRP A 42 -1.94 3.92 -2.67
C TRP A 42 -1.33 2.52 -2.79
N ASN A 43 -1.95 1.53 -2.16
CA ASN A 43 -1.49 0.13 -2.22
C ASN A 43 -1.44 -0.42 -3.66
N ILE A 44 -2.35 0.04 -4.53
CA ILE A 44 -2.38 -0.36 -5.95
C ILE A 44 -1.15 0.08 -6.75
N ASP A 45 -0.41 1.09 -6.29
CA ASP A 45 0.81 1.57 -6.97
C ASP A 45 2.05 0.70 -6.69
N ILE A 46 1.96 -0.22 -5.72
CA ILE A 46 3.09 -1.08 -5.33
C ILE A 46 3.46 -2.02 -6.48
N TYR A 47 2.48 -2.62 -7.17
CA TYR A 47 2.76 -3.53 -8.29
C TYR A 47 3.56 -2.86 -9.44
N PRO A 48 3.14 -1.72 -10.02
CA PRO A 48 3.91 -1.08 -11.08
C PRO A 48 5.26 -0.53 -10.58
N LEU A 49 5.37 -0.12 -9.31
CA LEU A 49 6.65 0.22 -8.70
C LEU A 49 7.62 -0.98 -8.67
N LEU A 50 7.15 -2.15 -8.26
CA LEU A 50 7.97 -3.37 -8.26
C LEU A 50 8.38 -3.75 -9.68
N CYS A 51 7.46 -3.63 -10.66
CA CYS A 51 7.78 -3.84 -12.08
C CYS A 51 8.94 -2.94 -12.53
N LYS A 52 8.91 -1.65 -12.16
CA LYS A 52 10.00 -0.70 -12.44
C LYS A 52 11.32 -1.13 -11.79
N ILE A 53 11.32 -1.53 -10.52
CA ILE A 53 12.51 -1.98 -9.79
C ILE A 53 13.14 -3.22 -10.44
N PHE A 54 12.32 -4.16 -10.90
CA PHE A 54 12.78 -5.42 -11.50
C PHE A 54 12.98 -5.33 -13.02
N ASN A 55 12.79 -4.16 -13.63
CA ASN A 55 12.83 -3.96 -15.08
C ASN A 55 11.90 -4.92 -15.84
N ILE A 56 10.68 -5.10 -15.32
CA ILE A 56 9.61 -5.92 -15.89
C ILE A 56 8.54 -4.98 -16.46
N SER A 57 8.01 -5.30 -17.64
CA SER A 57 6.85 -4.58 -18.17
C SER A 57 5.60 -4.93 -17.35
N PRO A 58 4.89 -3.94 -16.78
CA PRO A 58 3.64 -4.22 -16.07
C PRO A 58 2.58 -4.76 -17.04
N ARG A 59 1.64 -5.56 -16.51
CA ARG A 59 0.47 -5.98 -17.28
C ARG A 59 -0.34 -4.76 -17.73
N SER A 60 -0.97 -4.87 -18.90
CA SER A 60 -2.01 -3.92 -19.32
C SER A 60 -3.23 -3.98 -18.37
N ASN A 61 -4.01 -2.90 -18.36
CA ASN A 61 -5.26 -2.78 -17.58
C ASN A 61 -5.06 -2.91 -16.05
N ILE A 62 -4.09 -2.15 -15.52
CA ILE A 62 -3.94 -1.92 -14.07
C ILE A 62 -4.32 -0.49 -13.72
N ASP A 63 -4.85 -0.27 -12.52
CA ASP A 63 -5.20 1.06 -12.02
C ASP A 63 -3.99 1.79 -11.41
N GLY A 64 -3.00 1.02 -10.95
CA GLY A 64 -1.80 1.52 -10.30
C GLY A 64 -0.91 2.32 -11.25
N LYS A 65 -0.26 3.36 -10.72
CA LYS A 65 0.62 4.27 -11.47
C LYS A 65 1.95 4.41 -10.76
N ALA A 66 3.04 3.95 -11.39
CA ALA A 66 4.37 4.02 -10.79
C ALA A 66 4.78 5.48 -10.48
N GLU A 67 4.36 6.41 -11.33
CA GLU A 67 4.65 7.84 -11.24
C GLU A 67 4.14 8.46 -9.94
N ARG A 68 3.09 7.88 -9.33
CA ARG A 68 2.54 8.35 -8.05
C ARG A 68 3.35 7.93 -6.83
N ILE A 69 4.26 6.97 -6.94
CA ILE A 69 4.99 6.41 -5.79
C ILE A 69 6.51 6.37 -6.00
N GLU A 70 7.01 6.49 -7.23
CA GLU A 70 8.44 6.38 -7.55
C GLU A 70 9.33 7.41 -6.85
N PHE A 71 8.76 8.49 -6.30
CA PHE A 71 9.49 9.45 -5.48
C PHE A 71 10.17 8.83 -4.25
N ILE A 72 9.79 7.61 -3.83
CA ILE A 72 10.45 6.87 -2.75
C ILE A 72 11.74 6.15 -3.19
N LEU A 73 11.98 6.04 -4.50
CA LEU A 73 13.21 5.48 -5.07
C LEU A 73 14.32 6.53 -5.10
N LYS A 74 15.57 6.06 -5.17
CA LYS A 74 16.76 6.91 -5.35
C LYS A 74 16.79 7.60 -6.70
#